data_AF-A0A924GU75-F1
#
_entry.id   AF-A0A924GU75-F1
#
_cell.length_a   1.000
_cell.length_b   1.000
_cell.length_c   1.000
_cell.angle_alpha   90.00
_cell.angle_beta   90.00
_cell.angle_gamma   90.00
#
_symmetry.space_group_name_H-M   'P 1'
#
loop_
_entity.id
_entity.type
_entity.pdbx_description
1 polymer ?
#
loop_
_entity_poly.entity_id
_entity_poly.type
_entity_poly.pdbx_seq_one_letter_code
_entity_poly.pdbx_strand_id
1 'polypeptide(L)'
;MIYKFVMDNLVRIGIGVAILLAVFWLYQFVTAAPKAEARLGKNQAEAAAQSGSDAVNTVGAAGEREAGSADLTRSNDVEIRNAEGASTVVAPAADAAGRASLCRRASYSKHPECVQRAHP
;
A
#
# COMPACT_ATOMS: atom_id res chain seq x y z
N MET A 1 16.94 -59.25 -49.88
CA MET A 1 16.91 -57.87 -50.41
C MET A 1 15.68 -57.08 -49.92
N ILE A 2 14.49 -57.68 -49.87
CA ILE A 2 13.22 -57.04 -49.47
C ILE A 2 13.24 -56.41 -48.05
N TYR A 3 13.83 -57.10 -47.07
CA TYR A 3 13.87 -56.62 -45.68
C TYR A 3 14.65 -55.31 -45.48
N LYS A 4 15.68 -55.05 -46.29
CA LYS A 4 16.50 -53.82 -46.16
C LYS A 4 15.74 -52.59 -46.65
N PHE A 5 14.95 -52.75 -47.72
CA PHE A 5 14.07 -51.70 -48.26
C PHE A 5 12.93 -51.33 -47.29
N VAL A 6 12.33 -52.33 -46.63
CA VAL A 6 11.26 -52.08 -45.63
C VAL A 6 11.80 -51.35 -44.41
N MET A 7 13.00 -51.73 -43.93
CA MET A 7 13.62 -51.14 -42.75
C MET A 7 14.02 -49.67 -42.96
N ASP A 8 14.59 -49.34 -44.12
CA ASP A 8 14.98 -47.96 -44.46
C ASP A 8 13.76 -47.01 -44.53
N ASN A 9 12.62 -47.48 -45.04
CA ASN A 9 11.40 -46.67 -45.09
C ASN A 9 10.78 -46.45 -43.70
N LEU A 10 10.84 -47.46 -42.82
CA LEU A 10 10.32 -47.38 -41.46
C LEU A 10 11.11 -46.36 -40.62
N VAL A 11 12.44 -46.32 -40.78
CA VAL A 11 13.31 -45.33 -40.13
C VAL A 11 13.00 -43.91 -40.60
N ARG A 12 12.79 -43.71 -41.90
CA ARG A 12 12.45 -42.37 -42.45
C ARG A 12 11.11 -41.87 -41.93
N ILE A 13 10.11 -42.74 -41.85
CA ILE A 13 8.80 -42.40 -41.28
C ILE A 13 8.94 -42.06 -39.79
N GLY A 14 9.69 -42.86 -39.03
CA GLY A 14 9.95 -42.60 -37.62
C GLY A 14 10.62 -41.25 -37.36
N ILE A 15 11.63 -40.89 -38.15
CA ILE A 15 12.30 -39.59 -38.07
C ILE A 15 11.32 -38.46 -38.41
N GLY A 16 10.50 -38.61 -39.46
CA GLY A 16 9.51 -37.62 -39.83
C GLY A 16 8.49 -37.35 -38.71
N VAL A 17 8.00 -38.41 -38.07
CA VAL A 17 7.08 -38.30 -36.93
C VAL A 17 7.75 -37.63 -35.72
N ALA A 18 8.99 -37.99 -35.41
CA ALA A 18 9.74 -37.38 -34.32
C ALA A 18 9.95 -35.87 -34.51
N ILE A 19 10.26 -35.44 -35.74
CA ILE A 19 10.41 -34.03 -36.09
C ILE A 19 9.07 -33.29 -35.93
N LEU A 20 7.96 -33.86 -36.41
CA LEU A 20 6.64 -33.25 -36.27
C LEU A 20 6.24 -33.06 -34.80
N LEU A 21 6.51 -34.06 -33.95
CA LEU A 21 6.25 -33.96 -32.52
C LEU A 21 7.12 -32.88 -31.86
N ALA A 22 8.40 -32.79 -32.23
CA ALA A 22 9.30 -31.76 -31.71
C ALA A 22 8.83 -30.35 -32.10
N VAL A 23 8.42 -30.14 -33.36
CA VAL A 23 7.89 -28.87 -33.84
C VAL A 23 6.57 -28.51 -33.14
N PHE A 24 5.67 -29.48 -32.97
CA PHE A 24 4.42 -29.27 -32.25
C PHE A 24 4.66 -28.87 -30.79
N TRP A 25 5.61 -29.51 -30.11
CA TRP A 25 5.97 -29.19 -28.74
C TRP A 25 6.59 -27.78 -28.62
N LEU A 26 7.48 -27.42 -29.54
CA LEU A 26 8.08 -26.09 -29.61
C LEU A 26 7.01 -25.01 -29.84
N TYR A 27 6.05 -25.27 -30.73
CA TYR A 27 4.94 -24.36 -31.02
C TYR A 27 4.07 -24.08 -29.78
N GLN A 28 3.76 -25.13 -29.00
CA GLN A 28 3.02 -24.97 -27.74
C GLN A 28 3.79 -24.11 -26.74
N PHE A 29 5.10 -24.30 -26.62
CA PHE A 29 5.93 -23.55 -25.68
C PHE A 29 6.03 -22.06 -26.03
N VAL A 30 6.25 -21.75 -27.32
CA VAL A 30 6.36 -20.37 -27.81
C VAL A 30 5.04 -19.63 -27.72
N THR A 31 3.91 -20.30 -27.94
CA THR A 31 2.58 -19.66 -27.90
C THR A 31 1.99 -19.54 -26.49
N ALA A 32 2.45 -20.34 -25.53
CA ALA A 32 2.01 -20.28 -24.14
C ALA A 32 2.65 -19.14 -23.34
N ALA A 33 3.92 -18.81 -23.60
CA ALA A 33 4.66 -17.75 -22.91
C ALA A 33 3.97 -16.36 -22.93
N PRO A 34 3.56 -15.81 -24.09
CA PRO A 34 2.97 -14.46 -24.14
C PRO A 34 1.61 -14.38 -23.44
N LYS A 35 0.85 -15.47 -23.40
CA LYS A 35 -0.44 -15.52 -22.67
C LYS A 35 -0.22 -15.53 -21.16
N ALA A 36 0.82 -16.19 -20.68
CA ALA A 36 1.18 -16.19 -19.27
C ALA A 36 1.68 -14.80 -18.83
N GLU A 37 2.56 -14.18 -19.62
CA GLU A 37 3.06 -12.82 -19.36
C GLU A 37 1.94 -11.79 -19.35
N ALA A 38 1.01 -11.85 -20.31
CA ALA A 38 -0.14 -10.94 -20.34
C ALA A 38 -1.05 -11.10 -19.10
N ARG A 39 -1.27 -12.34 -18.63
CA ARG A 39 -2.03 -12.60 -17.40
C ARG A 39 -1.30 -12.10 -16.16
N LEU A 40 0.01 -12.33 -16.08
CA LEU A 40 0.84 -11.82 -14.97
C LEU A 40 0.83 -10.29 -14.93
N GLY A 41 1.02 -9.63 -16.08
CA GLY A 41 0.96 -8.17 -16.18
C GLY A 41 -0.40 -7.60 -15.79
N LYS A 42 -1.50 -8.23 -16.24
CA LYS A 42 -2.85 -7.82 -15.84
C LYS A 42 -3.07 -7.96 -14.34
N ASN A 43 -2.70 -9.10 -13.76
CA ASN A 43 -2.86 -9.33 -12.31
C ASN A 43 -2.00 -8.37 -11.48
N GLN A 44 -0.78 -8.06 -11.91
CA GLN A 44 0.08 -7.09 -11.24
C GLN A 44 -0.49 -5.66 -11.31
N ALA A 45 -1.01 -5.26 -12.47
CA ALA A 45 -1.63 -3.94 -12.64
C ALA A 45 -2.90 -3.78 -11.78
N GLU A 46 -3.72 -4.83 -11.72
CA GLU A 46 -4.93 -4.86 -10.89
C GLU A 46 -4.59 -4.82 -9.39
N ALA A 47 -3.60 -5.61 -8.96
CA ALA A 47 -3.11 -5.58 -7.58
C ALA A 47 -2.51 -4.22 -7.19
N ALA A 48 -1.77 -3.57 -8.10
CA ALA A 48 -1.22 -2.24 -7.88
C ALA A 48 -2.31 -1.18 -7.76
N ALA A 49 -3.34 -1.22 -8.62
CA ALA A 49 -4.47 -0.31 -8.56
C ALA A 49 -5.26 -0.48 -7.25
N GLN A 50 -5.50 -1.71 -6.82
CA GLN A 50 -6.21 -2.01 -5.58
C GLN A 50 -5.41 -1.56 -4.34
N SER A 51 -4.10 -1.84 -4.33
CA SER A 51 -3.19 -1.37 -3.28
C SER A 51 -3.15 0.15 -3.20
N GLY A 52 -3.17 0.84 -4.34
CA GLY A 52 -3.23 2.30 -4.41
C GLY A 52 -4.52 2.86 -3.81
N SER A 53 -5.66 2.25 -4.14
CA SER A 53 -6.96 2.63 -3.57
C SER A 53 -6.99 2.43 -2.04
N ASP A 54 -6.48 1.31 -1.54
CA ASP A 54 -6.46 1.01 -0.11
C ASP A 54 -5.56 1.96 0.67
N ALA A 55 -4.41 2.33 0.09
CA ALA A 55 -3.52 3.33 0.68
C ALA A 55 -4.19 4.70 0.79
N VAL A 56 -4.85 5.17 -0.28
CA VAL A 56 -5.57 6.45 -0.29
C VAL A 56 -6.72 6.44 0.72
N ASN A 57 -7.52 5.37 0.75
CA ASN A 57 -8.63 5.22 1.70
C ASN A 57 -8.14 5.21 3.15
N THR A 58 -7.02 4.53 3.43
CA THR A 58 -6.42 4.46 4.77
C THR A 58 -5.93 5.84 5.22
N VAL A 59 -5.23 6.57 4.35
CA VAL A 59 -4.74 7.92 4.65
C VAL A 59 -5.90 8.91 4.81
N GLY A 60 -6.92 8.84 3.95
CA GLY A 60 -8.12 9.66 4.07
C GLY A 60 -8.85 9.43 5.39
N ALA A 61 -9.11 8.16 5.73
CA ALA A 61 -9.74 7.81 7.00
C ALA A 61 -8.88 8.19 8.23
N ALA A 62 -7.55 8.15 8.12
CA ALA A 62 -6.66 8.66 9.16
C ALA A 62 -6.79 10.19 9.33
N GLY A 63 -6.79 10.94 8.23
CA GLY A 63 -6.98 12.38 8.24
C GLY A 63 -8.33 12.80 8.84
N GLU A 64 -9.42 12.10 8.50
CA GLU A 64 -10.75 12.34 9.08
C GLU A 64 -10.76 12.11 10.60
N ARG A 65 -10.11 11.05 11.08
CA ARG A 65 -9.97 10.78 12.52
C ARG A 65 -9.16 11.86 13.24
N GLU A 66 -8.08 12.33 12.62
CA GLU A 66 -7.27 13.42 13.18
C GLU A 66 -8.05 14.74 13.23
N ALA A 67 -8.80 15.06 12.17
CA ALA A 67 -9.67 16.23 12.14
C ALA A 67 -10.75 16.17 13.24
N GLY A 68 -11.46 15.03 13.35
CA GLY A 68 -12.45 14.84 14.42
C GLY A 68 -11.85 14.92 15.83
N SER A 69 -10.64 14.39 16.02
CA SER A 69 -9.92 14.49 17.29
C SER A 69 -9.50 15.93 17.62
N ALA A 70 -9.13 16.72 16.60
CA ALA A 70 -8.79 18.13 16.75
C ALA A 70 -10.02 18.98 17.12
N ASP A 71 -11.17 18.72 16.49
CA ASP A 71 -12.42 19.40 16.80
C ASP A 71 -12.91 19.06 18.22
N LEU A 72 -12.86 17.78 18.61
CA LEU A 72 -13.16 17.35 19.99
C LEU A 72 -12.22 18.03 21.00
N THR A 73 -10.93 18.12 20.67
CA THR A 73 -9.95 18.82 21.52
C THR A 73 -10.32 20.30 21.69
N ARG A 74 -10.71 20.98 20.61
CA ARG A 74 -11.11 22.39 20.66
C ARG A 74 -12.39 22.58 21.48
N SER A 75 -13.39 21.71 21.31
CA SER A 75 -14.62 21.75 22.11
C SER A 75 -14.32 21.57 23.59
N ASN A 76 -13.51 20.56 23.93
CA ASN A 76 -13.11 20.29 25.31
C ASN A 76 -12.32 21.46 25.92
N ASP A 77 -11.44 22.14 25.15
CA ASP A 77 -10.72 23.32 25.64
C ASP A 77 -11.67 24.46 26.03
N VAL A 78 -12.71 24.69 25.22
CA VAL A 78 -13.75 25.69 25.51
C VAL A 78 -14.55 25.29 26.75
N GLU A 79 -14.95 24.02 26.87
CA GLU A 79 -15.68 23.53 28.05
C GLU A 79 -14.83 23.64 29.33
N ILE A 80 -13.57 23.23 29.28
CA ILE A 80 -12.63 23.31 30.41
C ILE A 80 -12.43 24.76 30.84
N ARG A 81 -12.28 25.70 29.90
CA ARG A 81 -12.10 27.13 30.21
C ARG A 81 -13.33 27.79 30.81
N ASN A 82 -14.52 27.28 30.51
CA ASN A 82 -15.78 27.79 31.04
C ASN A 82 -16.25 27.04 32.30
N ALA A 83 -15.55 25.96 32.70
CA ALA A 83 -15.90 25.18 33.87
C ALA A 83 -15.65 25.95 35.17
N GLU A 84 -16.39 25.60 36.22
CA GLU A 84 -16.16 26.12 37.56
C GLU A 84 -14.76 25.70 38.05
N GLY A 85 -13.97 26.66 38.55
CA GLY A 85 -12.58 26.42 38.94
C GLY A 85 -11.58 26.44 37.77
N ALA A 86 -11.99 26.78 36.55
CA ALA A 86 -11.07 26.93 35.41
C ALA A 86 -9.95 27.96 35.65
N SER A 87 -10.22 28.96 36.50
CA SER A 87 -9.26 29.98 36.92
C SER A 87 -8.49 29.64 38.20
N THR A 88 -8.71 28.46 38.78
CA THR A 88 -7.98 28.02 39.98
C THR A 88 -6.53 27.77 39.62
N VAL A 89 -5.63 28.37 40.41
CA VAL A 89 -4.19 28.26 40.19
C VAL A 89 -3.74 26.82 40.44
N VAL A 90 -3.31 26.16 39.37
CA VAL A 90 -2.63 24.86 39.44
C VAL A 90 -1.17 25.02 39.87
N ALA A 91 -0.58 23.94 40.39
CA ALA A 91 0.84 23.94 40.73
C ALA A 91 1.71 24.28 39.50
N PRO A 92 2.78 25.11 39.64
CA PRO A 92 3.57 25.58 38.50
C PRO A 92 4.15 24.46 37.62
N ALA A 93 4.52 23.32 38.22
CA ALA A 93 5.03 22.17 37.48
C ALA A 93 3.96 21.51 36.59
N ALA A 94 2.72 21.43 37.07
CA ALA A 94 1.60 20.87 36.32
C ALA A 94 1.22 21.79 35.14
N ASP A 95 1.21 23.10 35.37
CA ASP A 95 0.97 24.12 34.35
C ASP A 95 2.04 24.10 33.24
N ALA A 96 3.31 23.98 33.62
CA ALA A 96 4.41 23.85 32.67
C ALA A 96 4.31 22.58 31.82
N ALA A 97 4.04 21.44 32.44
CA ALA A 97 3.87 20.15 31.75
C ALA A 97 2.64 20.16 30.81
N GLY A 98 1.52 20.74 31.28
CA GLY A 98 0.30 20.92 30.49
C GLY A 98 0.57 21.73 29.23
N ARG A 99 1.17 22.91 29.36
CA ARG A 99 1.54 23.76 28.20
C ARG A 99 2.51 23.07 27.24
N ALA A 100 3.51 22.34 27.75
CA ALA A 100 4.45 21.60 26.89
C ALA A 100 3.76 20.47 26.11
N SER A 101 2.76 19.82 26.70
CA SER A 101 1.94 18.82 25.99
C SER A 101 1.04 19.47 24.93
N LEU A 102 0.44 20.62 25.23
CA LEU A 102 -0.45 21.35 24.34
C LEU A 102 0.30 21.87 23.11
N CYS A 103 1.48 22.47 23.28
CA CYS A 103 2.26 23.01 22.17
C CYS A 103 2.76 21.95 21.16
N ARG A 104 2.73 20.66 21.51
CA ARG A 104 3.03 19.56 20.56
C ARG A 104 1.84 19.18 19.67
N ARG A 105 0.64 19.70 19.96
CA ARG A 105 -0.57 19.42 19.16
C ARG A 105 -0.66 20.39 17.99
N ALA A 106 -1.09 19.90 16.82
CA ALA A 106 -1.23 20.70 15.61
C ALA A 106 -2.12 21.94 15.79
N SER A 107 -3.21 21.83 16.56
CA SER A 107 -4.14 22.93 16.85
C SER A 107 -3.52 24.09 17.64
N TYR A 108 -2.49 23.84 18.45
CA TYR A 108 -1.79 24.85 19.25
C TYR A 108 -0.44 25.26 18.65
N SER A 109 0.00 24.64 17.57
CA SER A 109 1.30 24.93 16.91
C SER A 109 1.48 26.40 16.51
N LYS A 110 0.38 27.12 16.20
CA LYS A 110 0.39 28.52 15.76
C LYS A 110 0.18 29.53 16.89
N HIS A 111 -0.06 29.06 18.10
CA HIS A 111 -0.27 29.95 19.24
C HIS A 111 1.04 30.68 19.60
N PRO A 112 1.03 32.01 19.82
CA PRO A 112 2.24 32.80 20.07
C PRO A 112 3.15 32.21 21.17
N GLU A 113 2.55 31.70 22.24
CA GLU A 113 3.19 31.05 23.37
C GLU A 113 3.88 29.72 23.03
N CYS A 114 3.44 29.07 21.95
CA CYS A 114 4.01 27.81 21.45
C CYS A 114 5.06 28.04 20.36
N VAL A 115 4.89 29.05 19.51
CA VAL A 115 5.90 29.43 18.50
C VAL A 115 7.18 29.92 19.17
N GLN A 116 7.07 30.70 20.24
CA GLN A 116 8.22 31.16 21.03
C GLN A 116 8.89 30.04 21.84
N ARG A 117 8.18 28.94 22.06
CA ARG A 117 8.66 27.72 22.74
C ARG A 117 9.13 26.63 21.77
N ALA A 118 9.06 26.85 20.45
CA ALA A 118 9.56 25.92 19.45
C ALA A 118 10.96 25.46 19.89
N HIS A 119 11.06 24.17 20.22
CA HIS A 119 12.14 23.58 21.01
C HIS A 119 13.55 23.79 20.39
N PRO A 120 14.64 23.69 21.18
CA PRO A 120 15.93 23.26 20.65
C PRO A 120 15.85 21.89 19.96
#